data_AF-A0A662M2X8-F1
#
_entry.id   AF-A0A662M2X8-F1
#
_cell.length_a   1.000
_cell.length_b   1.000
_cell.length_c   1.000
_cell.angle_alpha   90.00
_cell.angle_beta   90.00
_cell.angle_gamma   90.00
#
_symmetry.space_group_name_H-M   'P 1'
#
loop_
_entity.id
_entity.type
_entity.pdbx_description
1 polymer ?
#
loop_
_entity_poly.entity_id
_entity_poly.type
_entity_poly.pdbx_seq_one_letter_code
_entity_poly.pdbx_strand_id
1 'polypeptide(L)'
;KEVSKKKPIVVLKGGRTSRGATAAALHTGSLAGSDAVIDGAFKQAGIIRAYDEEEIIDFARVLAYQKPMLGPRVVVVTSGGGYGVIATDYIESPYGDKGVGLKMADLTEETKEKLREVLVPYASVNNPVDLTADVTDEQYDKALELVNKDPNVDGILCLALFQTPFVTEKLVDIVEKWSKHGEKPMVVVSIGGTYTQKMIKEMEKRRIAIYPSIWRGVKALRALYERGLYLKRMGVL
;
A
#
# COMPACT_ATOMS: atom_id res chain seq x y z
N LYS A 1 -14.65 -17.64 -8.32
CA LYS A 1 -14.56 -18.12 -6.91
C LYS A 1 -13.36 -19.05 -6.72
N GLU A 2 -13.27 -20.19 -7.41
CA GLU A 2 -12.13 -21.12 -7.21
C GLU A 2 -10.76 -20.54 -7.57
N VAL A 3 -10.64 -19.84 -8.69
CA VAL A 3 -9.38 -19.17 -9.08
C VAL A 3 -8.95 -18.15 -8.02
N SER A 4 -9.88 -17.32 -7.57
CA SER A 4 -9.64 -16.26 -6.58
C SER A 4 -9.09 -16.79 -5.26
N LYS A 5 -9.38 -18.04 -4.85
CA LYS A 5 -8.77 -18.62 -3.64
C LYS A 5 -7.25 -18.76 -3.76
N LYS A 6 -6.73 -18.94 -4.98
CA LYS A 6 -5.31 -19.21 -5.24
C LYS A 6 -4.59 -18.01 -5.85
N LYS A 7 -5.22 -17.31 -6.80
CA LYS A 7 -4.63 -16.21 -7.54
C LYS A 7 -5.54 -14.98 -7.47
N PRO A 8 -5.00 -13.78 -7.24
CA PRO A 8 -5.78 -12.54 -7.29
C PRO A 8 -6.30 -12.30 -8.72
N ILE A 9 -7.47 -11.67 -8.83
CA ILE A 9 -8.07 -11.24 -10.10
C ILE A 9 -8.39 -9.76 -9.95
N VAL A 10 -7.85 -8.95 -10.86
CA VAL A 10 -8.14 -7.51 -10.94
C VAL A 10 -8.93 -7.24 -12.22
N VAL A 11 -9.99 -6.45 -12.12
CA VAL A 11 -10.81 -6.09 -13.29
C VAL A 11 -11.01 -4.59 -13.37
N LEU A 12 -10.68 -4.01 -14.52
CA LEU A 12 -11.11 -2.68 -14.95
C LEU A 12 -12.33 -2.82 -15.86
N LYS A 13 -13.50 -2.40 -15.39
CA LYS A 13 -14.77 -2.55 -16.12
C LYS A 13 -15.24 -1.21 -16.69
N GLY A 14 -15.21 -1.09 -18.02
CA GLY A 14 -15.87 0.00 -18.73
C GLY A 14 -17.40 -0.07 -18.63
N GLY A 15 -18.09 1.04 -18.86
CA GLY A 15 -19.56 1.08 -18.82
C GLY A 15 -20.18 1.04 -17.42
N ARG A 16 -19.51 1.64 -16.43
CA ARG A 16 -19.96 1.72 -15.03
C ARG A 16 -21.04 2.78 -14.77
N THR A 17 -21.12 3.79 -15.63
CA THR A 17 -22.14 4.85 -15.56
C THR A 17 -23.27 4.54 -16.53
N SER A 18 -24.43 5.17 -16.37
CA SER A 18 -25.55 5.02 -17.30
C SER A 18 -25.14 5.28 -18.76
N ARG A 19 -24.49 6.42 -19.03
CA ARG A 19 -24.00 6.75 -20.38
C ARG A 19 -22.90 5.80 -20.86
N GLY A 20 -22.00 5.37 -19.97
CA GLY A 20 -20.96 4.41 -20.32
C GLY A 20 -21.55 3.03 -20.67
N ALA A 21 -22.59 2.59 -19.96
CA ALA A 21 -23.30 1.36 -20.22
C ALA A 21 -23.99 1.42 -21.59
N THR A 22 -24.66 2.54 -21.92
CA THR A 22 -25.22 2.77 -23.26
C THR A 22 -24.14 2.71 -24.35
N ALA A 23 -23.00 3.38 -24.14
CA ALA A 23 -21.90 3.36 -25.10
C ALA A 23 -21.35 1.93 -25.32
N ALA A 24 -21.18 1.16 -24.24
CA ALA A 24 -20.76 -0.23 -24.33
C ALA A 24 -21.78 -1.09 -25.10
N ALA A 25 -23.08 -0.90 -24.84
CA ALA A 25 -24.14 -1.63 -25.52
C ALA A 25 -24.19 -1.34 -27.02
N LEU A 26 -23.97 -0.09 -27.42
CA LEU A 26 -23.84 0.30 -28.83
C LEU A 26 -22.61 -0.32 -29.49
N HIS A 27 -21.51 -0.46 -28.76
CA HIS A 27 -20.27 -1.02 -29.30
C HIS A 27 -20.35 -2.54 -29.52
N THR A 28 -21.00 -3.27 -28.62
CA THR A 28 -21.05 -4.74 -28.67
C THR A 28 -22.36 -5.30 -29.24
N GLY A 29 -23.38 -4.45 -29.43
CA GLY A 29 -24.72 -4.88 -29.85
C GLY A 29 -25.50 -5.67 -28.79
N SER A 30 -25.08 -5.61 -27.52
CA SER A 30 -25.68 -6.37 -26.42
C SER A 30 -26.15 -5.44 -25.29
N LEU A 31 -27.21 -5.82 -24.56
CA LEU A 31 -27.66 -5.06 -23.40
C LEU A 31 -26.55 -4.98 -22.33
N ALA A 32 -26.24 -3.76 -21.87
CA ALA A 32 -25.27 -3.57 -20.80
C ALA A 32 -25.86 -3.99 -19.45
N GLY A 33 -25.13 -4.83 -18.71
CA GLY A 33 -25.52 -5.27 -17.37
C GLY A 33 -25.45 -4.14 -16.33
N SER A 34 -26.23 -4.27 -15.25
CA SER A 34 -26.22 -3.34 -14.12
C SER A 34 -24.87 -3.33 -13.42
N ASP A 35 -24.27 -2.15 -13.26
CA ASP A 35 -22.97 -1.99 -12.60
C ASP A 35 -23.01 -2.45 -11.15
N ALA A 36 -24.11 -2.16 -10.43
CA ALA A 36 -24.30 -2.60 -9.06
C ALA A 36 -24.34 -4.13 -8.92
N VAL A 37 -24.94 -4.82 -9.90
CA VAL A 37 -24.98 -6.29 -9.91
C VAL A 37 -23.59 -6.86 -10.20
N ILE A 38 -22.87 -6.29 -11.17
CA ILE A 38 -21.48 -6.67 -11.48
C ILE A 38 -20.57 -6.45 -10.26
N ASP A 39 -20.72 -5.32 -9.57
CA ASP A 39 -19.94 -4.99 -8.37
C ASP A 39 -20.18 -6.01 -7.25
N GLY A 40 -21.43 -6.36 -7.00
CA GLY A 40 -21.80 -7.43 -6.06
C GLY A 40 -21.19 -8.78 -6.45
N ALA A 41 -21.27 -9.15 -7.73
CA ALA A 41 -20.68 -10.38 -8.24
C ALA A 41 -19.15 -10.41 -8.07
N PHE A 42 -18.46 -9.30 -8.32
CA PHE A 42 -17.02 -9.17 -8.11
C PHE A 42 -16.66 -9.37 -6.63
N LYS A 43 -17.35 -8.68 -5.71
CA LYS A 43 -17.15 -8.83 -4.25
C LYS A 43 -17.38 -10.27 -3.77
N GLN A 44 -18.41 -10.93 -4.27
CA GLN A 44 -18.67 -12.34 -3.96
C GLN A 44 -17.60 -13.28 -4.55
N ALA A 45 -17.06 -12.93 -5.72
CA ALA A 45 -16.03 -13.71 -6.40
C ALA A 45 -14.61 -13.44 -5.88
N GLY A 46 -14.39 -12.42 -5.05
CA GLY A 46 -13.05 -12.01 -4.62
C GLY A 46 -12.25 -11.30 -5.70
N ILE A 47 -12.94 -10.68 -6.65
CA ILE A 47 -12.34 -9.86 -7.70
C ILE A 47 -12.13 -8.45 -7.12
N ILE A 48 -10.91 -7.94 -7.26
CA ILE A 48 -10.55 -6.58 -6.89
C ILE A 48 -10.85 -5.69 -8.08
N ARG A 49 -11.66 -4.65 -7.86
CA ARG A 49 -12.12 -3.77 -8.93
C ARG A 49 -11.19 -2.55 -9.04
N ALA A 50 -10.66 -2.32 -10.23
CA ALA A 50 -9.95 -1.10 -10.60
C ALA A 50 -10.91 -0.13 -11.32
N TYR A 51 -10.67 1.16 -11.16
CA TYR A 51 -11.48 2.25 -11.72
C TYR A 51 -10.77 3.09 -12.77
N ASP A 52 -9.46 2.94 -12.89
CA ASP A 52 -8.62 3.58 -13.89
C ASP A 52 -7.46 2.64 -14.34
N GLU A 53 -6.76 3.06 -15.38
CA GLU A 53 -5.61 2.35 -15.96
C GLU A 53 -4.40 2.26 -15.02
N GLU A 54 -4.23 3.21 -14.11
CA GLU A 54 -3.16 3.15 -13.11
C GLU A 54 -3.45 2.08 -12.08
N GLU A 55 -4.69 2.01 -11.57
CA GLU A 55 -5.14 1.06 -10.56
C GLU A 55 -5.00 -0.39 -11.01
N ILE A 56 -5.39 -0.71 -12.25
CA ILE A 56 -5.29 -2.11 -12.71
C ILE A 56 -3.83 -2.58 -12.73
N ILE A 57 -2.89 -1.72 -13.14
CA ILE A 57 -1.46 -2.03 -13.17
C ILE A 57 -0.90 -2.05 -11.74
N ASP A 58 -1.27 -1.08 -10.92
CA ASP A 58 -0.79 -0.92 -9.56
C ASP A 58 -1.25 -2.06 -8.65
N PHE A 59 -2.50 -2.46 -8.77
CA PHE A 59 -3.06 -3.60 -8.04
C PHE A 59 -2.43 -4.89 -8.50
N ALA A 60 -2.27 -5.10 -9.82
CA ALA A 60 -1.57 -6.26 -10.33
C ALA A 60 -0.13 -6.36 -9.77
N ARG A 61 0.60 -5.24 -9.71
CA ARG A 61 1.96 -5.16 -9.15
C ARG A 61 2.00 -5.56 -7.68
N VAL A 62 1.21 -4.91 -6.81
CA VAL A 62 1.25 -5.20 -5.37
C VAL A 62 0.80 -6.62 -5.07
N LEU A 63 -0.25 -7.10 -5.75
CA LEU A 63 -0.81 -8.43 -5.53
C LEU A 63 0.11 -9.55 -6.04
N ALA A 64 1.03 -9.23 -6.96
CA ALA A 64 2.05 -10.16 -7.43
C ALA A 64 3.27 -10.23 -6.50
N TYR A 65 3.61 -9.13 -5.82
CA TYR A 65 4.86 -8.99 -5.07
C TYR A 65 4.71 -9.08 -3.56
N GLN A 66 3.50 -8.86 -3.04
CA GLN A 66 3.22 -8.81 -1.61
C GLN A 66 2.20 -9.86 -1.19
N LYS A 67 2.34 -10.30 0.05
CA LYS A 67 1.34 -11.13 0.71
C LYS A 67 0.07 -10.34 1.04
N PRO A 68 -1.07 -11.01 1.24
CA PRO A 68 -2.31 -10.36 1.66
C PRO A 68 -2.16 -9.64 3.00
N MET A 69 -2.86 -8.51 3.16
CA MET A 69 -2.93 -7.77 4.42
C MET A 69 -4.13 -8.28 5.23
N LEU A 70 -3.88 -8.84 6.41
CA LEU A 70 -4.88 -9.60 7.17
C LEU A 70 -5.76 -8.75 8.10
N GLY A 71 -5.46 -7.48 8.26
CA GLY A 71 -6.25 -6.52 9.02
C GLY A 71 -6.09 -5.11 8.45
N PRO A 72 -6.87 -4.13 8.93
CA PRO A 72 -6.92 -2.81 8.34
C PRO A 72 -5.83 -1.86 8.86
N ARG A 73 -5.02 -2.26 9.85
CA ARG A 73 -4.12 -1.36 10.58
C ARG A 73 -2.80 -1.16 9.85
N VAL A 74 -2.54 0.05 9.42
CA VAL A 74 -1.36 0.45 8.65
C VAL A 74 -0.45 1.31 9.51
N VAL A 75 0.85 1.02 9.50
CA VAL A 75 1.87 1.95 9.98
C VAL A 75 2.51 2.68 8.80
N VAL A 76 2.69 3.99 8.95
CA VAL A 76 3.44 4.81 8.00
C VAL A 76 4.82 5.06 8.57
N VAL A 77 5.87 4.77 7.79
CA VAL A 77 7.27 5.08 8.13
C VAL A 77 7.80 6.07 7.11
N THR A 78 8.34 7.21 7.57
CA THR A 78 8.74 8.32 6.69
C THR A 78 9.87 9.13 7.30
N SER A 79 10.68 9.79 6.47
CA SER A 79 11.60 10.86 6.90
C SER A 79 11.07 12.27 6.60
N GLY A 80 9.85 12.36 6.05
CA GLY A 80 9.15 13.61 5.78
C GLY A 80 7.74 13.60 6.39
N GLY A 81 7.58 14.24 7.54
CA GLY A 81 6.32 14.30 8.29
C GLY A 81 5.12 14.81 7.49
N GLY A 82 5.31 15.81 6.62
CA GLY A 82 4.22 16.33 5.77
C GLY A 82 3.62 15.27 4.84
N TYR A 83 4.45 14.37 4.29
CA TYR A 83 3.97 13.23 3.52
C TYR A 83 3.29 12.20 4.41
N GLY A 84 3.74 12.03 5.65
CA GLY A 84 3.07 11.22 6.67
C GLY A 84 1.65 11.71 6.94
N VAL A 85 1.45 13.01 7.11
CA VAL A 85 0.11 13.63 7.32
C VAL A 85 -0.82 13.34 6.15
N ILE A 86 -0.36 13.55 4.91
CA ILE A 86 -1.16 13.27 3.71
C ILE A 86 -1.49 11.77 3.60
N ALA A 87 -0.55 10.90 3.94
CA ALA A 87 -0.78 9.46 3.95
C ALA A 87 -1.86 9.08 4.97
N THR A 88 -1.82 9.65 6.18
CA THR A 88 -2.83 9.47 7.22
C THR A 88 -4.23 9.83 6.71
N ASP A 89 -4.38 11.00 6.08
CA ASP A 89 -5.66 11.44 5.53
C ASP A 89 -6.20 10.45 4.50
N TYR A 90 -5.36 9.97 3.59
CA TYR A 90 -5.76 8.98 2.59
C TYR A 90 -6.10 7.61 3.18
N ILE A 91 -5.39 7.18 4.22
CA ILE A 91 -5.60 5.90 4.89
C ILE A 91 -6.93 5.90 5.65
N GLU A 92 -7.14 6.88 6.53
CA GLU A 92 -8.29 6.95 7.44
C GLU A 92 -9.59 7.41 6.75
N SER A 93 -9.49 8.30 5.76
CA SER A 93 -10.70 8.86 5.14
C SER A 93 -11.54 7.76 4.49
N PRO A 94 -12.89 7.84 4.56
CA PRO A 94 -13.78 6.84 3.98
C PRO A 94 -13.55 6.62 2.50
N TYR A 95 -13.81 5.40 2.04
CA TYR A 95 -13.76 5.08 0.62
C TYR A 95 -14.84 5.87 -0.16
N GLY A 96 -14.40 6.66 -1.14
CA GLY A 96 -15.26 7.56 -1.91
C GLY A 96 -15.06 9.05 -1.57
N ASP A 97 -14.65 9.35 -0.34
CA ASP A 97 -14.34 10.71 0.14
C ASP A 97 -12.83 11.00 0.05
N LYS A 98 -12.18 10.49 -1.01
CA LYS A 98 -10.73 10.60 -1.27
C LYS A 98 -9.82 9.82 -0.33
N GLY A 99 -10.35 8.85 0.43
CA GLY A 99 -9.55 7.86 1.17
C GLY A 99 -9.84 6.42 0.82
N VAL A 100 -9.28 5.49 1.61
CA VAL A 100 -9.43 4.04 1.43
C VAL A 100 -10.14 3.33 2.60
N GLY A 101 -10.44 4.02 3.70
CA GLY A 101 -11.11 3.47 4.87
C GLY A 101 -10.31 2.37 5.59
N LEU A 102 -8.98 2.45 5.52
CA LEU A 102 -8.07 1.68 6.38
C LEU A 102 -7.92 2.41 7.72
N LYS A 103 -7.09 1.89 8.61
CA LYS A 103 -6.86 2.48 9.93
C LYS A 103 -5.37 2.69 10.17
N MET A 104 -5.00 3.75 10.84
CA MET A 104 -3.66 3.90 11.40
C MET A 104 -3.49 2.90 12.55
N ALA A 105 -2.37 2.21 12.57
CA ALA A 105 -1.99 1.32 13.66
C ALA A 105 -1.60 2.13 14.90
N ASP A 106 -2.13 1.75 16.06
CA ASP A 106 -1.63 2.20 17.36
C ASP A 106 -0.47 1.30 17.77
N LEU A 107 0.77 1.77 17.60
CA LEU A 107 1.96 1.01 18.00
C LEU A 107 1.95 0.74 19.50
N THR A 108 2.45 -0.43 19.88
CA THR A 108 2.63 -0.78 21.29
C THR A 108 3.63 0.14 21.97
N GLU A 109 3.49 0.35 23.29
CA GLU A 109 4.47 1.15 24.03
C GLU A 109 5.87 0.53 23.98
N GLU A 110 5.98 -0.81 23.97
CA GLU A 110 7.26 -1.51 23.78
C GLU A 110 7.94 -1.14 22.46
N THR A 111 7.19 -1.14 21.34
CA THR A 111 7.73 -0.71 20.03
C THR A 111 8.14 0.75 20.07
N LYS A 112 7.33 1.63 20.69
CA LYS A 112 7.65 3.07 20.81
C LYS A 112 8.91 3.30 21.64
N GLU A 113 9.09 2.59 22.74
CA GLU A 113 10.29 2.66 23.58
C GLU A 113 11.55 2.26 22.79
N LYS A 114 11.51 1.12 22.10
CA LYS A 114 12.61 0.68 21.24
C LYS A 114 12.91 1.65 20.09
N LEU A 115 11.87 2.28 19.52
CA LEU A 115 12.05 3.32 18.51
C LEU A 115 12.75 4.56 19.10
N ARG A 116 12.44 4.97 20.33
CA ARG A 116 13.11 6.11 20.99
C ARG A 116 14.59 5.85 21.26
N GLU A 117 14.98 4.59 21.46
CA GLU A 117 16.40 4.22 21.66
C GLU A 117 17.25 4.35 20.39
N VAL A 118 16.64 4.16 19.21
CA VAL A 118 17.36 4.17 17.93
C VAL A 118 17.24 5.49 17.17
N LEU A 119 16.16 6.24 17.40
CA LEU A 119 15.89 7.50 16.73
C LEU A 119 16.35 8.71 17.53
N VAL A 120 16.47 9.84 16.84
CA VAL A 120 16.77 11.13 17.48
C VAL A 120 15.62 11.55 18.40
N PRO A 121 15.88 12.30 19.50
CA PRO A 121 14.85 12.60 20.51
C PRO A 121 13.62 13.37 20.01
N TYR A 122 13.74 14.07 18.89
CA TYR A 122 12.68 14.85 18.27
C TYR A 122 11.96 14.12 17.12
N ALA A 123 12.31 12.85 16.86
CA ALA A 123 11.56 11.99 15.96
C ALA A 123 10.19 11.63 16.55
N SER A 124 9.18 11.46 15.69
CA SER A 124 7.89 10.93 16.12
C SER A 124 7.95 9.41 16.11
N VAL A 125 7.75 8.80 17.28
CA VAL A 125 7.57 7.34 17.42
C VAL A 125 6.09 6.93 17.41
N ASN A 126 5.18 7.89 17.23
CA ASN A 126 3.76 7.61 16.99
C ASN A 126 3.56 7.19 15.52
N ASN A 127 2.33 7.03 15.08
CA ASN A 127 2.02 6.72 13.68
C ASN A 127 1.40 7.97 13.01
N PRO A 128 2.05 8.59 12.02
CA PRO A 128 3.27 8.16 11.32
C PRO A 128 4.55 8.16 12.17
N VAL A 129 5.38 7.13 11.96
CA VAL A 129 6.73 7.07 12.49
C VAL A 129 7.59 7.99 11.62
N ASP A 130 7.82 9.22 12.11
CA ASP A 130 8.59 10.25 11.43
C ASP A 130 10.03 10.22 11.92
N LEU A 131 10.89 9.65 11.08
CA LEU A 131 12.31 9.46 11.30
C LEU A 131 13.11 10.77 11.18
N THR A 132 12.48 11.85 10.70
CA THR A 132 13.06 13.17 10.46
C THR A 132 14.12 13.19 9.35
N ALA A 133 14.62 14.39 9.04
CA ALA A 133 15.59 14.59 7.97
C ALA A 133 17.01 14.08 8.29
N ASP A 134 17.31 13.83 9.57
CA ASP A 134 18.63 13.39 10.02
C ASP A 134 18.78 11.85 10.06
N VAL A 135 17.75 11.12 9.62
CA VAL A 135 17.76 9.66 9.62
C VAL A 135 18.88 9.10 8.74
N THR A 136 19.55 8.08 9.27
CA THR A 136 20.54 7.26 8.57
C THR A 136 19.90 6.01 7.95
N ASP A 137 20.58 5.39 6.99
CA ASP A 137 20.17 4.09 6.44
C ASP A 137 19.98 3.03 7.56
N GLU A 138 20.88 2.98 8.53
CA GLU A 138 20.83 2.05 9.66
C GLU A 138 19.62 2.27 10.57
N GLN A 139 19.27 3.54 10.83
CA GLN A 139 18.06 3.89 11.59
C GLN A 139 16.79 3.53 10.82
N TYR A 140 16.78 3.67 9.50
CA TYR A 140 15.69 3.21 8.64
C TYR A 140 15.50 1.69 8.75
N ASP A 141 16.59 0.91 8.65
CA ASP A 141 16.55 -0.55 8.78
C ASP A 141 15.99 -0.97 10.15
N LYS A 142 16.42 -0.29 11.22
CA LYS A 142 15.94 -0.55 12.58
C LYS A 142 14.49 -0.15 12.81
N ALA A 143 14.06 1.00 12.29
CA ALA A 143 12.66 1.40 12.38
C ALA A 143 11.75 0.39 11.67
N LEU A 144 12.12 -0.03 10.46
CA LEU A 144 11.39 -1.05 9.72
C LEU A 144 11.37 -2.40 10.45
N GLU A 145 12.49 -2.82 11.06
CA GLU A 145 12.54 -4.02 11.90
C GLU A 145 11.49 -4.00 13.02
N LEU A 146 11.44 -2.89 13.77
CA LEU A 146 10.60 -2.75 14.95
C LEU A 146 9.11 -2.74 14.58
N VAL A 147 8.71 -1.95 13.59
CA VAL A 147 7.30 -1.88 13.19
C VAL A 147 6.81 -3.17 12.53
N ASN A 148 7.71 -3.95 11.93
CA ASN A 148 7.35 -5.23 11.33
C ASN A 148 6.97 -6.28 12.39
N LYS A 149 7.62 -6.21 13.56
CA LYS A 149 7.36 -7.09 14.71
C LYS A 149 6.18 -6.62 15.58
N ASP A 150 5.69 -5.40 15.38
CA ASP A 150 4.59 -4.88 16.20
C ASP A 150 3.28 -5.65 15.91
N PRO A 151 2.61 -6.20 16.95
CA PRO A 151 1.40 -6.99 16.77
C PRO A 151 0.18 -6.15 16.34
N ASN A 152 0.25 -4.82 16.50
CA ASN A 152 -0.79 -3.90 16.08
C ASN A 152 -0.70 -3.45 14.63
N VAL A 153 0.36 -3.86 13.92
CA VAL A 153 0.56 -3.55 12.50
C VAL A 153 0.10 -4.72 11.64
N ASP A 154 -0.77 -4.44 10.67
CA ASP A 154 -1.21 -5.41 9.67
C ASP A 154 -0.52 -5.20 8.31
N GLY A 155 -0.14 -3.95 7.98
CA GLY A 155 0.67 -3.61 6.82
C GLY A 155 1.45 -2.31 6.98
N ILE A 156 2.45 -2.10 6.13
CA ILE A 156 3.39 -0.99 6.22
C ILE A 156 3.33 -0.14 4.95
N LEU A 157 3.20 1.17 5.11
CA LEU A 157 3.48 2.16 4.07
C LEU A 157 4.85 2.79 4.34
N CYS A 158 5.85 2.41 3.56
CA CYS A 158 7.20 2.98 3.66
C CYS A 158 7.35 4.14 2.67
N LEU A 159 7.42 5.36 3.16
CA LEU A 159 7.75 6.55 2.37
C LEU A 159 9.28 6.67 2.28
N ALA A 160 9.88 5.97 1.31
CA ALA A 160 11.32 5.97 1.08
C ALA A 160 11.75 7.26 0.36
N LEU A 161 12.18 8.26 1.12
CA LEU A 161 12.58 9.57 0.61
C LEU A 161 14.12 9.69 0.59
N PHE A 162 14.66 10.06 -0.56
CA PHE A 162 16.11 10.12 -0.85
C PHE A 162 16.68 11.54 -0.79
N GLN A 163 15.90 12.49 -0.27
CA GLN A 163 16.29 13.90 -0.16
C GLN A 163 17.10 14.20 1.11
N THR A 164 17.11 13.29 2.07
CA THR A 164 17.81 13.43 3.35
C THR A 164 19.29 13.10 3.17
N PRO A 165 20.21 13.87 3.79
CA PRO A 165 21.65 13.78 3.49
C PRO A 165 22.30 12.44 3.89
N PHE A 166 21.71 11.73 4.86
CA PHE A 166 22.27 10.47 5.39
C PHE A 166 21.54 9.22 4.90
N VAL A 167 20.56 9.37 4.01
CA VAL A 167 19.93 8.25 3.29
C VAL A 167 20.61 8.10 1.94
N THR A 168 21.12 6.91 1.67
CA THR A 168 21.89 6.63 0.45
C THR A 168 21.16 5.62 -0.44
N GLU A 169 21.79 5.19 -1.54
CA GLU A 169 21.25 4.11 -2.38
C GLU A 169 21.09 2.79 -1.59
N LYS A 170 21.74 2.63 -0.42
CA LYS A 170 21.56 1.47 0.48
C LYS A 170 20.13 1.29 0.96
N LEU A 171 19.33 2.36 1.02
CA LEU A 171 17.92 2.26 1.37
C LEU A 171 17.16 1.32 0.42
N VAL A 172 17.62 1.17 -0.84
CA VAL A 172 17.07 0.20 -1.79
C VAL A 172 17.21 -1.24 -1.26
N ASP A 173 18.38 -1.61 -0.75
CA ASP A 173 18.64 -2.95 -0.22
C ASP A 173 17.84 -3.20 1.07
N ILE A 174 17.74 -2.18 1.93
CA ILE A 174 16.96 -2.23 3.18
C ILE A 174 15.48 -2.42 2.88
N VAL A 175 14.93 -1.62 1.96
CA VAL A 175 13.53 -1.71 1.54
C VAL A 175 13.26 -3.06 0.87
N GLU A 176 14.19 -3.57 0.04
CA GLU A 176 14.07 -4.90 -0.57
C GLU A 176 13.97 -6.00 0.49
N LYS A 177 14.88 -5.98 1.48
CA LYS A 177 14.91 -6.92 2.60
C LYS A 177 13.55 -6.98 3.29
N TRP A 178 13.01 -5.84 3.72
CA TRP A 178 11.75 -5.81 4.46
C TRP A 178 10.52 -6.08 3.58
N SER A 179 10.55 -5.66 2.31
CA SER A 179 9.47 -5.91 1.35
C SER A 179 9.33 -7.39 1.05
N LYS A 180 10.44 -8.13 0.93
CA LYS A 180 10.41 -9.55 0.55
C LYS A 180 10.38 -10.50 1.74
N HIS A 181 11.05 -10.15 2.84
CA HIS A 181 11.30 -11.05 3.95
C HIS A 181 10.69 -10.61 5.28
N GLY A 182 10.07 -9.42 5.34
CA GLY A 182 9.31 -8.99 6.52
C GLY A 182 8.08 -9.87 6.78
N GLU A 183 7.60 -9.89 8.02
CA GLU A 183 6.39 -10.54 8.51
C GLU A 183 5.10 -9.84 8.07
N LYS A 184 5.14 -8.53 7.83
CA LYS A 184 4.01 -7.73 7.32
C LYS A 184 4.18 -7.39 5.84
N PRO A 185 3.10 -7.34 5.03
CA PRO A 185 3.18 -6.78 3.70
C PRO A 185 3.58 -5.29 3.75
N MET A 186 4.38 -4.87 2.79
CA MET A 186 4.89 -3.51 2.70
C MET A 186 4.70 -2.94 1.30
N VAL A 187 4.15 -1.73 1.25
CA VAL A 187 4.05 -0.90 0.05
C VAL A 187 5.02 0.27 0.20
N VAL A 188 5.75 0.57 -0.86
CA VAL A 188 6.77 1.61 -0.87
C VAL A 188 6.28 2.78 -1.71
N VAL A 189 6.49 4.00 -1.24
CA VAL A 189 6.25 5.21 -2.00
C VAL A 189 7.54 6.02 -2.01
N SER A 190 7.91 6.53 -3.17
CA SER A 190 9.03 7.45 -3.28
C SER A 190 8.65 8.59 -4.22
N ILE A 191 8.96 9.82 -3.80
CA ILE A 191 8.58 11.05 -4.50
C ILE A 191 9.82 11.91 -4.59
N GLY A 192 10.15 12.38 -5.78
CA GLY A 192 11.31 13.23 -5.98
C GLY A 192 11.72 13.34 -7.45
N GLY A 193 12.82 14.07 -7.65
CA GLY A 193 13.37 14.36 -8.97
C GLY A 193 14.13 13.20 -9.59
N THR A 194 15.05 13.51 -10.51
CA THR A 194 15.78 12.54 -11.34
C THR A 194 16.50 11.45 -10.53
N TYR A 195 17.12 11.82 -9.41
CA TYR A 195 17.79 10.87 -8.52
C TYR A 195 16.81 9.85 -7.92
N THR A 196 15.70 10.31 -7.37
CA THR A 196 14.63 9.43 -6.83
C THR A 196 14.03 8.55 -7.92
N GLN A 197 13.85 9.07 -9.15
CA GLN A 197 13.35 8.27 -10.27
C GLN A 197 14.32 7.15 -10.67
N LYS A 198 15.65 7.35 -10.53
CA LYS A 198 16.63 6.27 -10.69
C LYS A 198 16.42 5.18 -9.64
N MET A 199 16.20 5.56 -8.38
CA MET A 199 15.94 4.61 -7.29
C MET A 199 14.62 3.86 -7.48
N ILE A 200 13.55 4.54 -7.91
CA ILE A 200 12.27 3.89 -8.25
C ILE A 200 12.48 2.79 -9.29
N LYS A 201 13.16 3.10 -10.40
CA LYS A 201 13.45 2.11 -11.46
C LYS A 201 14.27 0.93 -10.95
N GLU A 202 15.21 1.17 -10.04
CA GLU A 202 16.01 0.10 -9.45
C GLU A 202 15.15 -0.81 -8.54
N MET A 203 14.28 -0.23 -7.71
CA MET A 203 13.33 -0.96 -6.89
C MET A 203 12.31 -1.75 -7.73
N GLU A 204 11.84 -1.19 -8.84
CA GLU A 204 10.93 -1.88 -9.77
C GLU A 204 11.58 -3.14 -10.37
N LYS A 205 12.84 -3.07 -10.80
CA LYS A 205 13.59 -4.25 -11.30
C LYS A 205 13.71 -5.35 -10.26
N ARG A 206 13.81 -4.97 -8.99
CA ARG A 206 13.90 -5.87 -7.84
C ARG A 206 12.55 -6.43 -7.39
N ARG A 207 11.46 -6.10 -8.10
CA ARG A 207 10.08 -6.52 -7.77
C ARG A 207 9.60 -6.00 -6.42
N ILE A 208 9.98 -4.77 -6.09
CA ILE A 208 9.44 -4.05 -4.93
C ILE A 208 8.15 -3.35 -5.38
N ALA A 209 7.12 -3.42 -4.55
CA ALA A 209 5.85 -2.73 -4.81
C ALA A 209 5.99 -1.23 -4.50
N ILE A 210 6.71 -0.52 -5.37
CA ILE A 210 6.97 0.92 -5.28
C ILE A 210 6.03 1.75 -6.17
N TYR A 211 5.62 2.91 -5.66
CA TYR A 211 4.72 3.85 -6.33
C TYR A 211 5.27 5.28 -6.29
N PRO A 212 5.06 6.09 -7.35
CA PRO A 212 5.55 7.47 -7.41
C PRO A 212 4.62 8.48 -6.70
N SER A 213 3.55 8.03 -6.03
CA SER A 213 2.65 8.90 -5.28
C SER A 213 2.06 8.19 -4.07
N ILE A 214 1.76 8.97 -3.02
CA ILE A 214 1.16 8.46 -1.77
C ILE A 214 -0.19 7.82 -2.05
N TRP A 215 -1.03 8.49 -2.84
CA TRP A 215 -2.37 8.00 -3.16
C TRP A 215 -2.33 6.61 -3.82
N ARG A 216 -1.45 6.42 -4.80
CA ARG A 216 -1.29 5.12 -5.49
C ARG A 216 -0.82 4.03 -4.52
N GLY A 217 0.14 4.34 -3.65
CA GLY A 217 0.60 3.41 -2.61
C GLY A 217 -0.51 3.03 -1.60
N VAL A 218 -1.30 4.00 -1.16
CA VAL A 218 -2.41 3.77 -0.23
C VAL A 218 -3.52 2.93 -0.89
N LYS A 219 -3.85 3.18 -2.16
CA LYS A 219 -4.76 2.31 -2.93
C LYS A 219 -4.23 0.88 -3.07
N ALA A 220 -2.91 0.71 -3.24
CA ALA A 220 -2.28 -0.61 -3.30
C ALA A 220 -2.41 -1.38 -1.97
N LEU A 221 -2.26 -0.71 -0.82
CA LEU A 221 -2.53 -1.35 0.50
C LEU A 221 -3.97 -1.82 0.62
N ARG A 222 -4.93 -1.03 0.14
CA ARG A 222 -6.33 -1.45 0.11
C ARG A 222 -6.54 -2.71 -0.71
N ALA A 223 -5.89 -2.85 -1.87
CA ALA A 223 -5.98 -4.08 -2.67
C ALA A 223 -5.46 -5.31 -1.90
N LEU A 224 -4.37 -5.16 -1.12
CA LEU A 224 -3.88 -6.22 -0.24
C LEU A 224 -4.85 -6.56 0.89
N TYR A 225 -5.54 -5.56 1.44
CA TYR A 225 -6.57 -5.76 2.46
C TYR A 225 -7.79 -6.48 1.93
N GLU A 226 -8.33 -6.06 0.78
CA GLU A 226 -9.45 -6.74 0.11
C GLU A 226 -9.11 -8.19 -0.20
N ARG A 227 -7.86 -8.44 -0.63
CA ARG A 227 -7.33 -9.78 -0.82
C ARG A 227 -7.34 -10.59 0.48
N GLY A 228 -6.84 -10.03 1.57
CA GLY A 228 -6.79 -10.70 2.87
C GLY A 228 -8.17 -11.01 3.42
N LEU A 229 -9.10 -10.05 3.36
CA LEU A 229 -10.50 -10.23 3.74
C LEU A 229 -11.17 -11.36 2.97
N TYR A 230 -10.95 -11.41 1.65
CA TYR A 230 -11.51 -12.48 0.83
C TYR A 230 -10.99 -13.86 1.26
N LEU A 231 -9.67 -13.99 1.45
CA LEU A 231 -9.06 -15.27 1.81
C LEU A 231 -9.50 -15.76 3.20
N LYS A 232 -9.58 -14.85 4.19
CA LYS A 232 -10.14 -15.15 5.52
C LYS A 232 -11.58 -15.64 5.42
N ARG A 233 -12.43 -14.93 4.68
CA ARG A 233 -13.83 -15.31 4.47
C ARG A 233 -13.99 -16.69 3.82
N MET A 234 -13.03 -17.10 2.99
CA MET A 234 -13.02 -18.40 2.33
C MET A 234 -12.35 -19.52 3.15
N GLY A 235 -11.82 -19.23 4.34
CA GLY A 235 -11.12 -20.19 5.19
C GLY A 235 -9.79 -20.69 4.60
N VAL A 236 -9.14 -19.87 3.77
CA VAL A 236 -7.83 -20.21 3.16
C VAL A 236 -6.66 -19.76 4.04
N LEU A 237 -6.88 -18.72 4.85
CA LEU A 237 -5.93 -18.12 5.80
C LEU A 237 -6.63 -17.87 7.14
#